data_AF-A0A7Z0D331-F1
#
_entry.id   AF-A0A7Z0D331-F1
#
_cell.length_a   1.000
_cell.length_b   1.000
_cell.length_c   1.000
_cell.angle_alpha   90.00
_cell.angle_beta   90.00
_cell.angle_gamma   90.00
#
_symmetry.space_group_name_H-M   'P 1'
#
loop_
_entity.id
_entity.type
_entity.pdbx_description
1 polymer ?
#
loop_
_entity_poly.entity_id
_entity_poly.type
_entity_poly.pdbx_seq_one_letter_code
_entity_poly.pdbx_strand_id
1 'polypeptide(L)'
;MRDGGRHPERLKTVATGIMLAADQNGAKSFRKAHEHVKGHSDYHSLKIVKVQVGSSEEARTLVRLYACVDQSATTVIEADGTPTNAKHAKNRWPSIYSITGTTGDQKLLVSNVQQKAGTC
;
A
#
# COMPACT_ATOMS: atom_id res chain seq x y z
N MET A 1 4.53 -0.24 -6.27
CA MET A 1 3.59 -0.25 -7.42
C MET A 1 4.37 -0.60 -8.68
N ARG A 2 3.96 -1.63 -9.42
CA ARG A 2 4.67 -2.20 -10.58
C ARG A 2 4.89 -1.22 -11.75
N ASP A 3 4.20 -0.07 -11.72
CA ASP A 3 4.20 0.93 -12.78
C ASP A 3 4.82 2.29 -12.33
N GLY A 4 5.40 2.37 -11.13
CA GLY A 4 5.96 3.62 -10.60
C GLY A 4 4.98 4.80 -10.48
N GLY A 5 3.66 4.55 -10.46
CA GLY A 5 2.65 5.60 -10.48
C GLY A 5 2.32 6.15 -11.88
N ARG A 6 2.62 5.40 -12.96
CA ARG A 6 2.09 5.70 -14.32
C ARG A 6 0.55 5.63 -14.38
N HIS A 7 -0.03 4.66 -13.68
CA HIS A 7 -1.48 4.40 -13.65
C HIS A 7 -2.09 4.51 -12.24
N PRO A 8 -2.00 5.67 -11.56
CA PRO A 8 -2.48 5.83 -10.19
C PRO A 8 -4.00 5.71 -10.08
N GLU A 9 -4.73 5.88 -11.19
CA GLU A 9 -6.17 5.67 -11.28
C GLU A 9 -6.59 4.24 -10.95
N ARG A 10 -5.73 3.24 -11.19
CA ARG A 10 -6.04 1.83 -10.88
C ARG A 10 -6.32 1.63 -9.39
N LEU A 11 -5.70 2.41 -8.52
CA LEU A 11 -5.91 2.34 -7.08
C LEU A 11 -7.33 2.76 -6.67
N LYS A 12 -8.01 3.61 -7.45
CA LYS A 12 -9.39 4.02 -7.16
C LYS A 12 -10.39 2.86 -7.20
N THR A 13 -10.00 1.74 -7.81
CA THR A 13 -10.82 0.53 -7.91
C THR A 13 -10.78 -0.33 -6.65
N VAL A 14 -9.71 -0.23 -5.85
CA VAL A 14 -9.42 -1.14 -4.72
C VAL A 14 -8.98 -0.42 -3.44
N ALA A 15 -8.91 0.91 -3.46
CA ALA A 15 -8.56 1.73 -2.32
C ALA A 15 -9.33 3.06 -2.37
N THR A 16 -9.76 3.53 -1.20
CA THR A 16 -10.36 4.86 -1.03
C THR A 16 -9.73 5.54 0.20
N GLY A 17 -10.14 6.77 0.53
CA GLY A 17 -9.68 7.45 1.75
C GLY A 17 -8.18 7.79 1.77
N ILE A 18 -7.57 7.68 2.96
CA ILE A 18 -6.21 8.18 3.26
C ILE A 18 -5.15 7.47 2.40
N MET A 19 -5.28 6.17 2.15
CA MET A 19 -4.27 5.43 1.39
C MET A 19 -4.25 5.83 -0.09
N LEU A 20 -5.43 6.00 -0.69
CA LEU A 20 -5.53 6.50 -2.06
C LEU A 20 -4.89 7.90 -2.21
N ALA A 21 -5.09 8.79 -1.22
CA ALA A 21 -4.49 10.12 -1.22
C ALA A 21 -2.96 10.05 -1.06
N ALA A 22 -2.45 9.22 -0.16
CA ALA A 22 -1.01 9.01 0.05
C ALA A 22 -0.33 8.47 -1.22
N ASP A 23 -0.93 7.46 -1.86
CA ASP A 23 -0.40 6.88 -3.09
C ASP A 23 -0.45 7.85 -4.27
N GLN A 24 -1.52 8.65 -4.40
CA GLN A 24 -1.60 9.70 -5.41
C GLN A 24 -0.54 10.78 -5.19
N ASN A 25 -0.27 11.15 -3.95
CA ASN A 25 0.78 12.12 -3.62
C ASN A 25 2.17 11.54 -3.91
N GLY A 26 2.43 10.28 -3.56
CA GLY A 26 3.66 9.57 -3.91
C GLY A 26 3.88 9.54 -5.42
N ALA A 27 2.86 9.16 -6.19
CA ALA A 27 2.93 9.15 -7.66
C ALA A 27 3.21 10.54 -8.25
N LYS A 28 2.66 11.61 -7.68
CA LYS A 28 2.99 13.00 -8.09
C LYS A 28 4.45 13.34 -7.81
N SER A 29 5.00 12.92 -6.67
CA SER A 29 6.41 13.15 -6.34
C SER A 29 7.35 12.46 -7.32
N PHE A 30 7.12 11.17 -7.62
CA PHE A 30 7.91 10.43 -8.63
C PHE A 30 7.84 11.10 -10.01
N ARG A 31 6.65 11.54 -10.45
CA ARG A 31 6.49 12.27 -11.71
C ARG A 31 7.29 13.58 -11.75
N LYS A 32 7.26 14.36 -10.67
CA LYS A 32 8.03 15.62 -10.58
C LYS A 32 9.54 15.39 -10.59
N ALA A 33 9.99 14.29 -9.98
CA ALA A 33 11.40 13.90 -9.98
C ALA A 33 11.82 13.20 -11.29
N HIS A 34 10.90 12.98 -12.24
CA HIS A 34 11.13 12.16 -13.43
C HIS A 34 11.62 10.74 -13.11
N GLU A 35 11.22 10.21 -11.96
CA GLU A 35 11.59 8.90 -11.45
C GLU A 35 10.45 7.89 -11.63
N HIS A 36 10.80 6.60 -11.64
CA HIS A 36 9.83 5.52 -11.55
C HIS A 36 10.39 4.32 -10.76
N VAL A 37 9.50 3.47 -10.26
CA VAL A 37 9.88 2.24 -9.56
C VAL A 37 9.80 1.05 -10.51
N LYS A 38 10.86 0.25 -10.57
CA LYS A 38 10.92 -1.04 -11.26
C LYS A 38 11.00 -2.17 -10.23
N GLY A 39 10.35 -3.30 -10.53
CA GLY A 39 10.38 -4.49 -9.67
C GLY A 39 9.02 -4.84 -9.05
N HIS A 40 9.04 -5.53 -7.91
CA HIS A 40 7.83 -5.97 -7.21
C HIS A 40 8.00 -5.87 -5.69
N SER A 41 6.86 -5.81 -5.00
CA SER A 41 6.80 -5.91 -3.54
C SER A 41 6.14 -7.22 -3.17
N ASP A 42 6.72 -7.93 -2.22
CA ASP A 42 6.18 -9.16 -1.67
C ASP A 42 5.51 -8.90 -0.33
N TYR A 43 4.49 -9.72 -0.05
CA TYR A 43 3.77 -9.67 1.22
C TYR A 43 3.91 -11.01 1.91
N HIS A 44 4.61 -11.01 3.05
CA HIS A 44 4.81 -12.19 3.89
C HIS A 44 3.97 -12.11 5.17
N SER A 45 3.76 -13.27 5.79
CA SER A 45 3.13 -13.38 7.12
C SER A 45 1.77 -12.68 7.21
N LEU A 46 0.95 -12.80 6.16
CA LEU A 46 -0.40 -12.23 6.11
C LEU A 46 -1.28 -12.87 7.19
N LYS A 47 -1.75 -12.07 8.15
CA LYS A 47 -2.58 -12.54 9.26
C LYS A 47 -3.74 -11.59 9.50
N ILE A 48 -4.95 -12.12 9.62
CA ILE A 48 -6.08 -11.36 10.13
C ILE A 48 -5.88 -11.19 11.65
N VAL A 49 -5.74 -9.95 12.09
CA VAL A 49 -5.56 -9.59 13.50
C VAL A 49 -6.90 -9.40 14.18
N LYS A 50 -7.85 -8.78 13.49
CA LYS A 50 -9.18 -8.50 14.04
C LYS A 50 -10.21 -8.39 12.92
N VAL A 51 -11.40 -8.90 13.17
CA VAL A 51 -12.59 -8.61 12.36
C VAL A 51 -13.64 -8.00 13.28
N GLN A 52 -14.23 -6.89 12.85
CA GLN A 52 -15.39 -6.28 13.50
C GLN A 52 -16.47 -6.12 12.44
N VAL A 53 -17.54 -6.90 12.58
CA VAL A 53 -18.74 -6.76 11.75
C VAL A 53 -19.71 -5.90 12.55
N GLY A 54 -20.14 -4.76 12.01
CA GLY A 54 -21.18 -3.99 12.68
C GLY A 54 -22.56 -4.63 12.51
N SER A 55 -23.54 -4.19 13.30
CA SER A 55 -24.79 -4.92 13.52
C SER A 55 -26.00 -4.47 12.69
N SER A 56 -25.80 -3.67 11.64
CA SER A 56 -26.88 -3.16 10.76
C SER A 56 -26.61 -3.48 9.28
N GLU A 57 -27.62 -3.36 8.40
CA GLU A 57 -27.44 -3.56 6.95
C GLU A 57 -26.42 -2.57 6.33
N GLU A 58 -26.30 -1.37 6.88
CA GLU A 58 -25.28 -0.38 6.49
C GLU A 58 -23.94 -0.59 7.20
N ALA A 59 -23.83 -1.62 8.04
CA ALA A 59 -22.68 -1.77 8.89
C ALA A 59 -21.42 -2.11 8.11
N ARG A 60 -20.39 -1.35 8.42
CA ARG A 60 -19.06 -1.53 7.87
C ARG A 60 -18.38 -2.71 8.57
N THR A 61 -17.93 -3.68 7.79
CA THR A 61 -16.97 -4.68 8.24
C THR A 61 -15.60 -4.03 8.27
N LEU A 62 -14.97 -4.01 9.44
CA LEU A 62 -13.58 -3.61 9.62
C LEU A 62 -12.71 -4.85 9.81
N VAL A 63 -11.81 -5.09 8.88
CA VAL A 63 -10.76 -6.11 8.95
C VAL A 63 -9.43 -5.42 9.24
N ARG A 64 -8.75 -5.82 10.31
CA ARG A 64 -7.35 -5.46 10.56
C ARG A 64 -6.46 -6.61 10.12
N LEU A 65 -5.57 -6.33 9.20
CA LEU A 65 -4.65 -7.31 8.62
C LEU A 65 -3.21 -6.89 8.91
N TYR A 66 -2.42 -7.82 9.44
CA TYR A 66 -0.98 -7.68 9.53
C TYR A 66 -0.34 -8.23 8.26
N ALA A 67 0.62 -7.51 7.70
CA ALA A 67 1.49 -7.99 6.65
C ALA A 67 2.93 -7.51 6.86
N CYS A 68 3.88 -8.35 6.50
CA CYS A 68 5.26 -7.96 6.31
C CYS A 68 5.47 -7.59 4.85
N VAL A 69 5.68 -6.31 4.57
CA VAL A 69 5.97 -5.84 3.23
C VAL A 69 7.47 -5.98 2.99
N ASP A 70 7.84 -6.60 1.89
CA ASP A 70 9.21 -6.69 1.39
C ASP A 70 9.30 -5.97 0.04
N GLN A 71 10.26 -5.07 -0.07
CA GLN A 71 10.57 -4.26 -1.24
C GLN A 71 12.03 -4.42 -1.66
N SER A 72 12.73 -5.45 -1.18
CA SER A 72 14.10 -5.76 -1.59
C SER A 72 14.24 -5.98 -3.09
N ALA A 73 13.17 -6.42 -3.76
CA ALA A 73 13.10 -6.58 -5.21
C ALA A 73 12.62 -5.31 -5.96
N THR A 74 12.64 -4.14 -5.31
CA THR A 74 12.31 -2.85 -5.95
C THR A 74 13.54 -1.98 -6.14
N THR A 75 13.52 -1.17 -7.19
CA THR A 75 14.57 -0.20 -7.50
C THR A 75 13.93 1.06 -8.04
N VAL A 76 14.38 2.23 -7.59
CA VAL A 76 13.99 3.52 -8.17
C VAL A 76 14.91 3.80 -9.35
N ILE A 77 14.36 4.25 -10.46
CA ILE A 77 15.07 4.56 -11.69
C ILE A 77 14.83 6.03 -12.01
N GLU A 78 15.92 6.79 -12.14
CA GLU A 78 15.90 8.21 -12.53
C GLU A 78 15.58 8.39 -14.02
N ALA A 79 15.44 9.65 -14.45
CA ALA A 79 15.08 10.03 -15.82
C ALA A 79 16.09 9.56 -16.87
N ASP A 80 17.37 9.51 -16.50
CA ASP A 80 18.51 9.09 -17.32
C ASP A 80 18.69 7.56 -17.35
N GLY A 81 17.85 6.82 -16.60
CA GLY A 81 17.92 5.37 -16.47
C GLY A 81 18.82 4.88 -15.33
N THR A 82 19.45 5.79 -14.57
CA THR A 82 20.31 5.45 -13.44
C THR A 82 19.50 4.81 -12.31
N PRO A 83 19.86 3.60 -11.83
CA PRO A 83 19.22 3.00 -10.69
C PRO A 83 19.68 3.67 -9.39
N THR A 84 18.73 4.18 -8.60
CA THR A 84 18.98 4.63 -7.24
C THR A 84 18.49 3.57 -6.27
N ASN A 85 19.46 2.92 -5.63
CA ASN A 85 19.19 2.21 -4.40
C ASN A 85 19.18 3.29 -3.32
N ALA A 86 18.02 3.64 -2.78
CA ALA A 86 18.00 4.44 -1.56
C ALA A 86 18.72 3.63 -0.48
N LYS A 87 20.03 3.90 -0.27
CA LYS A 87 20.95 3.18 0.63
C LYS A 87 20.46 3.06 2.09
N HIS A 88 19.33 3.67 2.41
CA HIS A 88 18.77 3.79 3.75
C HIS A 88 17.29 3.38 3.85
N ALA A 89 16.65 2.94 2.76
CA ALA A 89 15.28 2.44 2.84
C ALA A 89 15.29 1.06 3.50
N LYS A 90 14.54 0.89 4.61
CA LYS A 90 14.27 -0.45 5.13
C LYS A 90 13.52 -1.23 4.06
N ASN A 91 14.16 -2.24 3.48
CA ASN A 91 13.54 -3.06 2.43
C ASN A 91 12.39 -3.89 2.97
N ARG A 92 12.30 -4.11 4.28
CA ARG A 92 11.25 -4.92 4.89
C ARG A 92 10.69 -4.25 6.12
N TRP A 93 9.37 -4.19 6.23
CA TRP A 93 8.72 -3.61 7.41
C TRP A 93 7.36 -4.26 7.71
N PRO A 94 7.04 -4.45 8.99
CA PRO A 94 5.72 -4.92 9.41
C PRO A 94 4.71 -3.77 9.33
N SER A 95 3.52 -4.07 8.82
CA SER A 95 2.42 -3.12 8.65
C SER A 95 1.11 -3.71 9.13
N ILE A 96 0.27 -2.88 9.75
CA ILE A 96 -1.14 -3.19 9.99
C ILE A 96 -2.00 -2.35 9.06
N TYR A 97 -2.82 -3.03 8.27
CA TYR A 97 -3.80 -2.47 7.36
C TYR A 97 -5.17 -2.52 8.03
N SER A 98 -5.87 -1.40 8.07
CA SER A 98 -7.29 -1.36 8.41
C SER A 98 -8.08 -1.31 7.11
N ILE A 99 -8.91 -2.33 6.87
CA ILE A 99 -9.71 -2.49 5.66
C ILE A 99 -11.17 -2.41 6.05
N THR A 100 -11.92 -1.54 5.40
CA THR A 100 -13.34 -1.33 5.66
C THR A 100 -14.14 -1.66 4.40
N GLY A 101 -15.27 -2.34 4.55
CA GLY A 101 -16.18 -2.61 3.43
C GLY A 101 -17.62 -2.71 3.94
N THR A 102 -18.59 -2.41 3.09
CA THR A 102 -20.01 -2.70 3.34
C THR A 102 -20.37 -4.01 2.65
N THR A 103 -21.39 -4.70 3.16
CA THR A 103 -21.92 -5.90 2.55
C THR A 103 -22.44 -5.55 1.14
N GLY A 104 -21.84 -6.12 0.09
CA GLY A 104 -22.19 -5.84 -1.30
C GLY A 104 -21.21 -4.95 -2.07
N ASP A 105 -20.28 -4.27 -1.39
CA ASP A 105 -19.21 -3.52 -2.08
C ASP A 105 -18.07 -4.47 -2.48
N GLN A 106 -17.70 -4.47 -3.76
CA GLN A 106 -16.50 -5.17 -4.25
C GLN A 106 -15.20 -4.41 -3.93
N LYS A 107 -15.29 -3.26 -3.27
CA LYS A 107 -14.17 -2.35 -3.03
C LYS A 107 -13.74 -2.42 -1.57
N LEU A 108 -12.47 -2.75 -1.35
CA LEU A 108 -11.85 -2.72 -0.04
C LEU A 108 -11.33 -1.30 0.24
N LEU A 109 -11.80 -0.66 1.31
CA LEU A 109 -11.25 0.64 1.72
C LEU A 109 -10.10 0.42 2.68
N VAL A 110 -8.85 0.65 2.26
CA VAL A 110 -7.74 0.72 3.22
C VAL A 110 -7.77 2.08 3.93
N SER A 111 -8.32 2.09 5.14
CA SER A 111 -8.53 3.29 5.94
C SER A 111 -7.27 3.76 6.67
N ASN A 112 -6.32 2.86 6.94
CA ASN A 112 -5.07 3.20 7.62
C ASN A 112 -3.98 2.15 7.39
N VAL A 113 -2.72 2.59 7.35
CA VAL A 113 -1.53 1.75 7.42
C VAL A 113 -0.64 2.25 8.55
N GLN A 114 -0.38 1.37 9.51
CA GLN A 114 0.54 1.66 10.61
C GLN A 114 1.78 0.78 10.47
N GLN A 115 2.94 1.40 10.28
CA GLN A 115 4.21 0.71 10.43
C GLN A 115 4.39 0.35 11.91
N LYS A 116 4.67 -0.92 12.18
CA LYS A 116 4.91 -1.42 13.54
C LYS A 116 6.41 -1.40 13.83
N ALA A 117 6.75 -1.11 15.09
CA ALA A 117 8.06 -1.49 15.61
C ALA A 117 8.12 -3.02 15.73
N GLY A 118 9.21 -3.62 15.29
CA GLY A 118 9.41 -5.07 15.33
C GLY A 118 10.10 -5.60 14.08
N THR A 119 10.40 -6.90 14.09
CA THR A 119 10.98 -7.63 12.96
C THR A 119 9.90 -8.39 12.19
N CYS A 120 10.03 -8.32 10.88
CA CYS A 120 9.61 -9.37 9.98
C CYS A 120 10.76 -10.39 9.86
#